data_AF-A0A1I7B6H0-F1
#
_entry.id   AF-A0A1I7B6H0-F1
#
_cell.length_a   1.000
_cell.length_b   1.000
_cell.length_c   1.000
_cell.angle_alpha   90.00
_cell.angle_beta   90.00
_cell.angle_gamma   90.00
#
_symmetry.space_group_name_H-M   'P 1'
#
loop_
_entity.id
_entity.type
_entity.pdbx_description
1 polymer ?
#
loop_
_entity_poly.entity_id
_entity_poly.type
_entity_poly.pdbx_seq_one_letter_code
_entity_poly.pdbx_strand_id
1 'polypeptide(L)' 'MKKQQNVPTHWIDMTVTVDGVEVAGSYSVDKTDWMTVRMIGGGSKSAHGGPVAASVARLMLCELYTEANRAKE' A
#
# COMPACT_ATOMS: atom_id res chain seq x y z
N MET A 1 28.77 -4.52 -8.24
CA MET A 1 27.47 -4.97 -7.66
C MET A 1 26.36 -4.12 -8.28
N LYS A 2 25.59 -4.67 -9.22
CA LYS A 2 24.40 -3.96 -9.73
C LYS A 2 23.32 -4.04 -8.66
N LYS A 3 22.98 -2.93 -8.02
CA LYS A 3 21.77 -2.82 -7.21
C LYS A 3 20.61 -3.05 -8.19
N GLN A 4 20.04 -4.25 -8.19
CA GLN A 4 18.73 -4.45 -8.81
C GLN A 4 17.80 -3.51 -8.07
N GLN A 5 17.48 -2.40 -8.72
CA GLN A 5 16.33 -1.59 -8.38
C GLN A 5 15.13 -2.54 -8.49
N ASN A 6 14.73 -3.14 -7.37
CA ASN A 6 13.42 -3.77 -7.18
C ASN A 6 12.36 -2.65 -7.21
N VAL A 7 12.36 -1.84 -8.28
CA VAL A 7 11.29 -0.89 -8.54
C VAL A 7 10.13 -1.78 -8.97
N PRO A 8 9.04 -1.78 -8.19
CA PRO A 8 7.92 -2.67 -8.48
C PRO A 8 7.37 -2.31 -9.86
N THR A 9 7.39 -3.30 -10.77
CA THR A 9 7.20 -3.07 -12.22
C THR A 9 5.72 -2.95 -12.59
N HIS A 10 4.82 -3.29 -11.68
CA HIS A 10 3.38 -3.29 -11.91
C HIS A 10 2.61 -2.84 -10.67
N TRP A 11 2.15 -1.60 -10.69
CA TRP A 11 1.29 -1.06 -9.64
C TRP A 11 -0.17 -1.32 -9.98
N ILE A 12 -0.91 -1.81 -8.99
CA ILE A 12 -2.35 -2.02 -9.04
C ILE A 12 -2.98 -0.93 -8.19
N ASP A 13 -3.80 -0.10 -8.83
CA ASP A 13 -4.53 0.96 -8.14
C ASP A 13 -5.74 0.39 -7.40
N MET A 14 -6.07 1.00 -6.27
CA MET A 14 -7.18 0.60 -5.41
C MET A 14 -7.73 1.79 -4.64
N THR A 15 -8.99 1.66 -4.24
CA THR A 15 -9.68 2.59 -3.35
C THR A 15 -10.30 1.82 -2.20
N VAL A 16 -10.25 2.38 -1.00
CA VAL A 16 -10.97 1.88 0.18
C VAL A 16 -11.76 3.03 0.81
N THR A 17 -12.86 2.72 1.48
CA THR A 17 -13.61 3.70 2.26
C THR A 17 -13.26 3.51 3.74
N VAL A 18 -12.73 4.55 4.38
CA VAL A 18 -12.42 4.59 5.82
C VAL A 18 -13.23 5.71 6.44
N ASP A 19 -14.10 5.39 7.41
CA ASP A 19 -14.96 6.36 8.10
C ASP A 19 -15.74 7.30 7.15
N GLY A 20 -16.20 6.77 6.01
CA GLY A 20 -16.93 7.52 4.99
C GLY A 20 -16.08 8.33 4.02
N VAL A 21 -14.75 8.29 4.16
CA VAL A 21 -13.80 8.96 3.25
C VAL A 21 -13.22 7.95 2.27
N GLU A 22 -13.25 8.29 0.97
CA GLU A 22 -12.55 7.51 -0.05
C GLU A 22 -11.04 7.78 0.01
N VAL A 23 -10.29 6.70 0.20
CA VAL A 23 -8.83 6.70 0.25
C VAL A 23 -8.32 5.96 -0.96
N ALA A 24 -7.63 6.69 -1.84
CA ALA A 24 -6.99 6.12 -3.01
C ALA A 24 -5.55 5.70 -2.71
N GLY A 25 -5.11 4.61 -3.33
CA GLY A 25 -3.76 4.11 -3.21
C GLY A 25 -3.39 3.15 -4.32
N SER A 26 -2.19 2.61 -4.22
CA SER A 26 -1.74 1.52 -5.09
C SER A 26 -0.96 0.51 -4.27
N TYR A 27 -0.87 -0.72 -4.76
CA TYR A 27 0.12 -1.67 -4.27
C TYR A 27 0.85 -2.33 -5.42
N SER A 28 2.03 -2.88 -5.12
CA SER A 28 2.74 -3.76 -6.04
C SER A 28 3.38 -4.87 -5.25
N VAL A 29 3.35 -6.08 -5.80
CA VAL A 29 3.98 -7.28 -5.22
C VAL A 29 5.17 -7.67 -6.08
N ASP A 30 6.27 -8.06 -5.45
CA ASP A 30 7.44 -8.59 -6.14
C ASP A 30 7.41 -10.13 -6.22
N LYS A 31 8.47 -10.73 -6.79
CA LYS A 31 8.56 -12.19 -6.98
C LYS A 31 8.73 -12.97 -5.68
N THR A 32 8.96 -12.30 -4.56
CA THR A 32 9.15 -12.88 -3.23
C THR A 32 7.94 -12.67 -2.32
N ASP A 33 6.79 -12.32 -2.91
CA ASP A 33 5.54 -12.00 -2.22
C ASP A 33 5.60 -10.79 -1.28
N TRP A 34 6.71 -10.04 -1.30
CA TRP A 34 6.80 -8.75 -0.64
C TRP A 34 6.04 -7.72 -1.46
N MET A 35 5.24 -6.92 -0.77
CA MET A 35 4.51 -5.83 -1.39
C MET A 35 4.87 -4.48 -0.79
N THR A 36 4.70 -3.45 -1.61
CA THR A 36 4.66 -2.06 -1.17
C THR A 36 3.26 -1.52 -1.43
N VAL A 37 2.65 -0.94 -0.41
CA VAL A 37 1.36 -0.25 -0.46
C VAL A 37 1.63 1.24 -0.30
N ARG A 38 1.04 2.08 -1.14
CA ARG A 38 1.14 3.55 -1.08
C ARG A 38 -0.25 4.18 -1.04
N MET A 39 -0.41 5.18 -0.19
CA MET A 39 -1.60 6.03 -0.16
C MET A 39 -1.34 7.31 -0.97
N ILE A 40 -2.30 7.72 -1.79
CA ILE A 40 -2.22 9.02 -2.50
C ILE A 40 -2.30 10.14 -1.46
N GLY A 41 -1.35 11.08 -1.50
CA GLY A 41 -1.28 12.17 -0.54
C GLY A 41 -0.83 11.74 0.86
N GLY A 42 -0.24 10.55 1.01
CA GLY A 42 0.27 10.04 2.27
C GLY A 42 1.56 9.23 2.15
N GLY A 43 1.72 8.29 3.08
CA GLY A 43 2.90 7.43 3.18
C GLY A 43 2.79 6.13 2.38
N SER A 44 3.80 5.29 2.56
CA SER A 44 3.82 3.92 2.08
C SER A 44 4.22 2.95 3.19
N LYS A 45 3.79 1.69 3.06
CA LYS A 45 4.14 0.59 3.94
C LYS A 45 4.51 -0.65 3.14
N SER A 46 5.39 -1.46 3.70
CA SER A 46 5.70 -2.79 3.18
C SER A 46 4.90 -3.84 3.94
N ALA A 47 4.43 -4.87 3.22
CA ALA A 47 3.71 -6.00 3.80
C ALA A 47 4.01 -7.27 3.00
N HIS A 48 3.63 -8.43 3.55
CA HIS A 48 3.65 -9.69 2.80
C HIS A 48 2.27 -9.91 2.18
N GLY A 49 2.22 -10.02 0.85
CA GLY A 49 0.96 -10.17 0.11
C GLY A 49 0.53 -11.59 -0.14
N GLY A 50 1.45 -12.39 -0.68
CA GLY A 50 1.18 -13.75 -1.11
C GLY A 50 -0.12 -13.86 -1.93
N PRO A 51 -0.86 -14.97 -1.80
CA PRO A 51 -2.14 -15.19 -2.50
C PRO A 51 -3.25 -14.17 -2.18
N VAL A 52 -3.12 -13.44 -1.06
CA VAL A 52 -4.15 -12.52 -0.54
C VAL A 52 -3.71 -11.05 -0.61
N ALA A 53 -2.80 -10.74 -1.54
CA ALA A 53 -2.18 -9.42 -1.64
C ALA A 53 -3.18 -8.26 -1.74
N ALA A 54 -4.27 -8.41 -2.50
CA ALA A 54 -5.28 -7.36 -2.63
C ALA A 54 -5.97 -7.05 -1.29
N SER A 55 -6.28 -8.07 -0.49
CA SER A 55 -6.92 -7.90 0.82
C SER A 55 -5.97 -7.26 1.84
N VAL A 56 -4.71 -7.72 1.86
CA VAL A 56 -3.67 -7.12 2.71
C VAL A 56 -3.45 -5.66 2.31
N ALA A 57 -3.35 -5.36 1.01
CA ALA A 57 -3.17 -4.00 0.52
C ALA A 57 -4.28 -3.06 1.00
N ARG A 58 -5.54 -3.50 0.99
CA ARG A 58 -6.68 -2.72 1.52
C ARG A 58 -6.54 -2.44 3.02
N LEU A 59 -6.16 -3.43 3.82
CA LEU A 59 -5.92 -3.25 5.26
C LEU A 59 -4.79 -2.24 5.52
N MET A 60 -3.67 -2.39 4.81
CA MET A 60 -2.54 -1.47 4.92
C MET A 60 -2.89 -0.04 4.50
N LEU A 61 -3.77 0.11 3.49
CA LEU A 61 -4.25 1.42 3.05
C LEU A 61 -5.12 2.09 4.12
N CYS A 62 -5.96 1.33 4.82
CA CYS A 62 -6.70 1.84 5.98
C CYS A 62 -5.76 2.29 7.10
N GLU A 63 -4.75 1.50 7.44
CA GLU A 63 -3.77 1.89 8.46
C GLU A 63 -3.00 3.17 8.10
N LEU A 64 -2.55 3.27 6.85
CA LEU A 64 -1.87 4.47 6.34
C LEU A 64 -2.73 5.72 6.48
N TYR A 65 -4.04 5.61 6.22
CA TYR A 65 -4.98 6.70 6.42
C TYR A 65 -5.12 7.06 7.90
N THR A 66 -5.30 6.08 8.78
CA THR A 66 -5.42 6.31 10.22
C THR A 66 -4.17 6.99 10.78
N GLU A 67 -2.97 6.57 10.37
CA GLU A 67 -1.71 7.19 10.77
C GLU A 67 -1.57 8.63 10.27
N ALA A 68 -1.91 8.87 9.00
CA ALA A 68 -1.83 10.20 8.40
C ALA A 68 -2.81 11.21 9.02
N ASN A 69 -3.94 10.75 9.56
CA ASN A 69 -4.91 11.62 10.22
C ASN A 69 -4.68 11.74 11.73
N ARG A 70 -4.15 10.72 12.40
CA ARG A 70 -3.71 10.82 13.79
C ARG A 70 -2.58 11.84 13.98
N ALA A 71 -1.71 12.01 12.99
CA ALA A 71 -0.66 13.02 13.03
C ALA A 71 -1.17 14.48 12.94
N LYS A 72 -2.48 14.69 12.74
CA LYS A 72 -3.11 16.02 12.65
C LYS A 72 -3.86 16.43 13.92
N GLU A 73 -4.02 15.51 14.87
CA GLU A 73 -4.55 15.78 16.22
C GLU A 73 -3.43 16.17 17.18
#